data_AF-A0A0J8B346-F1
#
_entry.id   AF-A0A0J8B346-F1
#
_cell.length_a   1.000
_cell.length_b   1.000
_cell.length_c   1.000
_cell.angle_alpha   90.00
_cell.angle_beta   90.00
_cell.angle_gamma   90.00
#
_symmetry.space_group_name_H-M   'P 1'
#
loop_
_entity.id
_entity.type
_entity.pdbx_description
1 polymer ?
#
loop_
_entity_poly.entity_id
_entity_poly.type
_entity_poly.pdbx_seq_one_letter_code
_entity_poly.pdbx_strand_id
1 'polypeptide(L)'
;METLASPCTGIIHNLPVERDDKGRPIRRSFTMIHNILLDLRYKIKKIKSMWNKDDFQGYALIEFGISDEDVRSSMKLESQFEEEGHGKVAWLSGNVDARPYLWVATIHDRQLLRSNVDYMTIPNEWRALAKTEAKNDIMDAAGAVTSWLANKDLMT
;
A
#
# COMPACT_ATOMS: atom_id res chain seq x y z
N MET A 1 25.18 -2.79 -2.12
CA MET A 1 24.42 -2.21 -1.00
C MET A 1 23.82 -3.33 -0.18
N GLU A 2 23.70 -3.15 1.13
CA GLU A 2 23.19 -4.14 2.08
C GLU A 2 21.68 -4.41 1.90
N THR A 3 21.25 -5.64 2.15
CA THR A 3 19.83 -6.04 2.19
C THR A 3 19.22 -5.70 3.54
N LEU A 4 17.93 -5.34 3.55
CA LEU A 4 17.19 -5.17 4.79
C LEU A 4 17.11 -6.49 5.58
N ALA A 5 17.13 -6.40 6.92
CA ALA A 5 16.95 -7.56 7.80
C ALA A 5 15.53 -8.15 7.75
N SER A 6 14.55 -7.37 7.26
CA SER A 6 13.14 -7.78 7.16
C SER A 6 12.39 -7.01 6.05
N PRO A 7 11.32 -7.58 5.45
CA PRO A 7 10.51 -6.94 4.41
C PRO A 7 10.01 -5.53 4.75
N CYS A 8 10.07 -4.64 3.75
CA CYS A 8 9.34 -3.38 3.82
C CYS A 8 7.82 -3.67 3.74
N THR A 9 7.01 -2.99 4.56
CA THR A 9 5.55 -3.18 4.57
C THR A 9 4.83 -1.89 4.20
N GLY A 10 3.96 -1.94 3.20
CA GLY A 10 2.99 -0.90 2.89
C GLY A 10 1.64 -1.17 3.53
N ILE A 11 0.90 -0.12 3.83
CA ILE A 11 -0.48 -0.17 4.31
C ILE A 11 -1.34 0.45 3.23
N ILE A 12 -2.33 -0.29 2.75
CA ILE A 12 -3.36 0.22 1.84
C ILE A 12 -4.72 0.19 2.54
N HIS A 13 -5.32 1.37 2.68
CA HIS A 13 -6.55 1.63 3.41
C HIS A 13 -7.69 2.00 2.46
N ASN A 14 -8.92 2.01 3.01
CA ASN A 14 -10.14 2.34 2.28
C ASN A 14 -10.45 1.35 1.14
N LEU A 15 -10.12 0.08 1.38
CA LEU A 15 -10.44 -0.98 0.43
C LEU A 15 -11.93 -1.34 0.54
N PRO A 16 -12.63 -1.49 -0.59
CA PRO A 16 -14.04 -1.81 -0.57
C PRO A 16 -14.27 -3.18 0.10
N VAL A 17 -15.32 -3.23 0.91
CA VAL A 17 -15.79 -4.46 1.55
C VAL A 17 -17.03 -4.91 0.83
N GLU A 18 -16.91 -5.94 -0.01
CA GLU A 18 -18.09 -6.60 -0.52
C GLU A 18 -18.77 -7.41 0.58
N ARG A 19 -20.10 -7.44 0.54
CA ARG A 19 -20.92 -8.20 1.47
C ARG A 19 -21.83 -9.13 0.69
N ASP A 20 -22.03 -10.34 1.20
CA ASP A 20 -22.98 -11.28 0.63
C ASP A 20 -24.43 -10.87 0.93
N ASP A 21 -25.40 -11.62 0.40
CA ASP A 21 -26.83 -11.37 0.61
C ASP A 21 -27.26 -11.36 2.09
N LYS A 22 -26.41 -11.88 2.99
CA LYS A 22 -26.62 -11.91 4.44
C LYS A 22 -25.86 -10.79 5.16
N GLY A 23 -25.28 -9.85 4.42
CA GLY A 23 -24.49 -8.74 4.94
C GLY A 23 -23.11 -9.15 5.46
N ARG A 24 -22.64 -10.38 5.21
CA ARG A 24 -21.35 -10.87 5.71
C ARG A 24 -20.23 -10.44 4.76
N PRO A 25 -19.09 -9.94 5.26
CA PRO A 25 -17.98 -9.56 4.41
C PRO A 25 -17.46 -10.75 3.60
N ILE A 26 -17.34 -10.57 2.28
CA ILE A 26 -16.79 -11.58 1.38
C ILE A 26 -15.27 -11.49 1.44
N ARG A 27 -14.61 -12.64 1.71
CA ARG A 27 -13.16 -12.76 1.61
C ARG A 27 -12.75 -12.74 0.14
N ARG A 28 -12.53 -11.54 -0.42
CA ARG A 28 -11.89 -11.39 -1.73
C ARG A 28 -10.39 -11.61 -1.62
N SER A 29 -9.81 -12.22 -2.66
CA SER A 29 -8.37 -12.18 -2.83
C SER A 29 -7.99 -10.79 -3.36
N PHE A 30 -6.91 -10.22 -2.83
CA PHE A 30 -6.34 -8.98 -3.34
C PHE A 30 -5.47 -9.22 -4.58
N THR A 31 -5.75 -10.28 -5.34
CA THR A 31 -4.99 -10.69 -6.53
C THR A 31 -5.03 -9.63 -7.61
N MET A 32 -6.16 -8.92 -7.76
CA MET A 32 -6.27 -7.86 -8.76
C MET A 32 -5.46 -6.62 -8.37
N ILE A 33 -5.48 -6.17 -7.11
CA ILE A 33 -4.56 -5.11 -6.63
C ILE A 33 -3.11 -5.55 -6.84
N HIS A 34 -2.81 -6.81 -6.55
CA HIS A 34 -1.47 -7.36 -6.76
C HIS A 34 -1.06 -7.30 -8.23
N ASN A 35 -1.93 -7.73 -9.15
CA ASN A 35 -1.66 -7.71 -10.60
C ASN A 35 -1.51 -6.28 -11.13
N ILE A 36 -2.37 -5.35 -10.71
CA ILE A 36 -2.25 -3.92 -11.09
C ILE A 36 -0.90 -3.36 -10.67
N LEU A 37 -0.49 -3.61 -9.43
CA LEU A 37 0.80 -3.11 -8.95
C LEU A 37 1.98 -3.76 -9.70
N LEU A 38 1.90 -5.04 -10.05
CA LEU A 38 2.91 -5.70 -10.89
C LEU A 38 2.95 -5.13 -12.33
N ASP A 39 1.80 -4.86 -12.93
CA ASP A 39 1.69 -4.28 -14.27
C ASP A 39 2.27 -2.87 -14.31
N LEU A 40 2.07 -2.12 -13.23
CA LEU A 40 2.70 -0.82 -12.96
C LEU A 40 4.18 -0.91 -12.55
N ARG A 41 4.77 -2.11 -12.63
CA ARG A 41 6.19 -2.40 -12.35
C ARG A 41 6.62 -2.22 -10.89
N TYR A 42 5.67 -2.22 -9.96
CA TYR A 42 5.99 -2.24 -8.53
C TYR A 42 6.41 -3.65 -8.08
N LYS A 43 7.48 -3.72 -7.30
CA LYS A 43 8.03 -4.95 -6.73
C LYS A 43 7.33 -5.33 -5.43
N ILE A 44 6.25 -6.06 -5.55
CA ILE A 44 5.51 -6.59 -4.39
C ILE A 44 5.73 -8.10 -4.27
N LYS A 45 5.76 -8.61 -3.03
CA LYS A 45 5.82 -10.04 -2.74
C LYS A 45 4.45 -10.62 -2.43
N LYS A 46 3.64 -9.88 -1.68
CA LYS A 46 2.36 -10.38 -1.18
C LYS A 46 1.45 -9.24 -0.75
N ILE A 47 0.14 -9.45 -0.88
CA ILE A 47 -0.88 -8.63 -0.21
C ILE A 47 -1.62 -9.48 0.81
N LYS A 48 -1.69 -8.98 2.05
CA LYS A 48 -2.35 -9.63 3.19
C LYS A 48 -3.50 -8.76 3.68
N SER A 49 -4.71 -9.23 3.41
CA SER A 49 -5.95 -8.65 3.93
C SER A 49 -6.02 -8.75 5.45
N MET A 50 -6.43 -7.67 6.13
CA MET A 50 -6.53 -7.66 7.59
C MET A 50 -7.97 -7.90 8.04
N TRP A 51 -8.14 -8.99 8.79
CA TRP A 51 -9.44 -9.47 9.29
C TRP A 51 -9.41 -9.55 10.80
N ASN A 52 -10.48 -9.07 11.45
CA ASN A 52 -10.82 -9.48 12.81
C ASN A 52 -11.69 -10.76 12.75
N LYS A 53 -12.09 -11.30 13.92
CA LYS A 53 -12.80 -12.58 14.05
C LYS A 53 -13.92 -12.74 13.01
N ASP A 54 -14.66 -11.67 12.71
CA ASP A 54 -15.81 -11.73 11.80
C ASP A 54 -15.93 -10.55 10.82
N ASP A 55 -14.95 -9.62 10.77
CA ASP A 55 -15.05 -8.45 9.90
C ASP A 55 -13.72 -8.05 9.25
N PHE A 56 -13.81 -7.62 8.00
CA PHE A 56 -12.68 -7.04 7.27
C PHE A 56 -12.41 -5.64 7.81
N GLN A 57 -11.15 -5.34 8.11
CA GLN A 57 -10.79 -4.10 8.79
C GLN A 57 -10.70 -2.89 7.85
N GLY A 58 -11.02 -3.05 6.56
CA GLY A 58 -10.95 -1.97 5.57
C GLY A 58 -9.54 -1.63 5.09
N TYR A 59 -8.54 -2.46 5.44
CA TYR A 59 -7.16 -2.29 5.00
C TYR A 59 -6.45 -3.63 4.75
N ALA A 60 -5.37 -3.57 3.97
CA ALA A 60 -4.48 -4.67 3.70
C ALA A 60 -3.01 -4.22 3.85
N LEU A 61 -2.14 -5.20 4.07
CA LEU A 61 -0.70 -5.01 4.15
C LEU A 61 -0.06 -5.49 2.85
N ILE A 62 0.83 -4.67 2.30
CA ILE A 62 1.62 -5.00 1.11
C ILE A 62 3.03 -5.34 1.59
N GLU A 63 3.43 -6.59 1.46
CA GLU A 63 4.79 -7.03 1.75
C GLU A 63 5.64 -6.80 0.50
N PHE A 64 6.68 -5.99 0.63
CA PHE A 64 7.73 -5.80 -0.37
C PHE A 64 8.90 -6.74 -0.09
N GLY A 65 9.89 -6.78 -0.97
CA GLY A 65 11.13 -7.48 -0.66
C GLY A 65 12.07 -6.70 0.27
N ILE A 66 13.31 -7.19 0.36
CA ILE A 66 14.36 -6.65 1.23
C ILE A 66 15.53 -6.05 0.46
N SER A 67 15.49 -6.11 -0.87
CA SER A 67 16.52 -5.52 -1.71
C SER A 67 16.33 -4.00 -1.79
N ASP A 68 17.41 -3.29 -2.10
CA ASP A 68 17.40 -1.86 -2.36
C ASP A 68 16.34 -1.47 -3.42
N GLU A 69 16.18 -2.28 -4.46
CA GLU A 69 15.15 -2.07 -5.50
C GLU A 69 13.73 -2.25 -4.97
N ASP A 70 13.50 -3.17 -4.02
CA ASP A 70 12.19 -3.35 -3.38
C ASP A 70 11.84 -2.15 -2.50
N VAL A 71 12.84 -1.57 -1.81
CA VAL A 71 12.67 -0.38 -0.99
C VAL A 71 12.41 0.85 -1.86
N ARG A 72 13.16 1.03 -2.95
CA ARG A 72 12.87 2.10 -3.92
C ARG A 72 11.45 1.96 -4.48
N SER A 73 11.05 0.73 -4.83
CA SER A 73 9.71 0.47 -5.34
C SER A 73 8.61 0.81 -4.34
N SER A 74 8.79 0.51 -3.05
CA SER A 74 7.78 0.85 -2.03
C SER A 74 7.65 2.35 -1.81
N MET A 75 8.78 3.06 -1.82
CA MET A 75 8.85 4.52 -1.67
C MET A 75 8.26 5.26 -2.86
N LYS A 76 8.50 4.76 -4.08
CA LYS A 76 7.88 5.29 -5.30
C LYS A 76 6.36 5.17 -5.23
N LEU A 77 5.87 4.00 -4.81
CA LEU A 77 4.43 3.78 -4.64
C LEU A 77 3.82 4.72 -3.59
N GLU A 78 4.44 4.86 -2.42
CA GLU A 78 3.98 5.82 -1.40
C GLU A 78 3.99 7.26 -1.91
N SER A 79 5.06 7.67 -2.59
CA SER A 79 5.19 9.04 -3.11
C SER A 79 4.10 9.37 -4.10
N GLN A 80 3.76 8.42 -4.99
CA GLN A 80 2.66 8.58 -5.93
C GLN A 80 1.31 8.79 -5.22
N PHE A 81 1.03 8.01 -4.17
CA PHE A 81 -0.18 8.24 -3.38
C PHE A 81 -0.15 9.57 -2.62
N GLU A 82 1.00 9.98 -2.06
CA GLU A 82 1.14 11.29 -1.44
C GLU A 82 0.86 12.43 -2.43
N GLU A 83 1.41 12.38 -3.64
CA GLU A 83 1.23 13.39 -4.68
C GLU A 83 -0.21 13.43 -5.22
N GLU A 84 -0.87 12.28 -5.30
CA GLU A 84 -2.28 12.19 -5.67
C GLU A 84 -3.23 12.62 -4.52
N GLY A 85 -2.71 12.99 -3.35
CA GLY A 85 -3.53 13.38 -2.19
C GLY A 85 -4.17 12.21 -1.46
N HIS A 86 -3.63 11.00 -1.62
CA HIS A 86 -4.09 9.73 -1.01
C HIS A 86 -3.02 9.09 -0.11
N GLY A 87 -2.06 9.88 0.36
CA GLY A 87 -1.07 9.45 1.34
C GLY A 87 -1.61 9.44 2.77
N LYS A 88 -0.75 9.04 3.72
CA LYS A 88 -1.09 8.97 5.16
C LYS A 88 -1.66 10.28 5.73
N VAL A 89 -1.09 11.42 5.35
CA VAL A 89 -1.53 12.74 5.85
C VAL A 89 -2.97 13.03 5.42
N ALA A 90 -3.31 12.75 4.16
CA ALA A 90 -4.65 12.93 3.65
C ALA A 90 -5.65 12.00 4.34
N TRP A 91 -5.29 10.73 4.51
CA TRP A 91 -6.09 9.76 5.27
C TRP A 91 -6.40 10.25 6.69
N LEU A 92 -5.38 10.75 7.42
CA LEU A 92 -5.53 11.23 8.79
C LEU A 92 -6.27 12.57 8.90
N SER A 93 -6.37 13.34 7.81
CA SER A 93 -7.12 14.60 7.79
C SER A 93 -8.64 14.41 7.86
N GLY A 94 -9.13 13.19 7.58
CA GLY A 94 -10.55 12.84 7.64
C GLY A 94 -11.39 13.28 6.45
N ASN A 95 -10.86 14.09 5.53
CA ASN A 95 -11.52 14.43 4.27
C ASN A 95 -11.25 13.34 3.22
N VAL A 96 -11.77 12.14 3.47
CA VAL A 96 -11.50 10.94 2.67
C VAL A 96 -12.59 10.74 1.62
N ASP A 97 -12.17 10.46 0.39
CA ASP A 97 -13.06 10.02 -0.68
C ASP A 97 -13.12 8.47 -0.75
N ALA A 98 -13.72 7.92 -1.81
CA ALA A 98 -13.89 6.48 -1.97
C ALA A 98 -12.63 5.74 -2.48
N ARG A 99 -11.54 6.45 -2.77
CA ARG A 99 -10.33 5.86 -3.37
C ARG A 99 -9.42 5.27 -2.30
N PRO A 100 -8.53 4.32 -2.65
CA PRO A 100 -7.60 3.77 -1.69
C PRO A 100 -6.57 4.81 -1.24
N TYR A 101 -6.10 4.65 0.00
CA TYR A 101 -5.02 5.44 0.57
C TYR A 101 -3.84 4.54 0.88
N LEU A 102 -2.60 4.97 0.64
CA LEU A 102 -1.43 4.11 0.81
C LEU A 102 -0.24 4.86 1.40
N TRP A 103 0.48 4.19 2.29
CA TRP A 103 1.78 4.64 2.78
C TRP A 103 2.66 3.46 3.16
N VAL A 104 3.97 3.68 3.25
CA VAL A 104 4.90 2.72 3.83
C VAL A 104 4.82 2.81 5.35
N ALA A 105 4.66 1.66 6.01
CA ALA A 105 4.46 1.58 7.44
C ALA A 105 5.68 2.11 8.20
N THR A 106 5.40 2.84 9.28
CA THR A 106 6.40 3.38 10.21
C THR A 106 6.20 2.80 11.59
N ILE A 107 7.08 3.13 12.54
CA ILE A 107 6.91 2.75 13.96
C ILE A 107 5.56 3.21 14.54
N HIS A 108 5.00 4.31 14.02
CA HIS A 108 3.70 4.83 14.45
C HIS A 108 2.51 4.00 13.96
N ASP A 109 2.72 3.11 13.00
CA ASP A 109 1.68 2.25 12.44
C ASP A 109 1.60 0.88 13.11
N ARG A 110 2.42 0.65 14.15
CA ARG A 110 2.52 -0.63 14.85
C ARG A 110 1.18 -1.22 15.30
N GLN A 111 0.19 -0.39 15.61
CA GLN A 111 -1.15 -0.86 15.98
C GLN A 111 -1.93 -1.52 14.84
N LEU A 112 -1.65 -1.13 13.58
CA LEU A 112 -2.26 -1.69 12.37
C LEU A 112 -1.53 -2.97 11.94
N LEU A 113 -0.30 -3.14 12.39
CA LEU A 113 0.51 -4.31 12.15
C LEU A 113 0.24 -5.30 13.28
N ARG A 114 -0.42 -6.43 12.97
CA ARG A 114 -0.55 -7.52 13.95
C ARG A 114 0.83 -7.92 14.49
N SER A 115 0.87 -8.54 15.68
CA SER A 115 2.08 -8.89 16.44
C SER A 115 3.22 -9.62 15.70
N ASN A 116 2.99 -10.09 14.47
CA ASN A 116 3.90 -10.91 13.68
C ASN A 116 4.19 -10.30 12.28
N VAL A 117 3.96 -9.00 12.08
CA VAL A 117 4.41 -8.29 10.87
C VAL A 117 5.54 -7.36 11.29
N ASP A 118 6.72 -7.64 10.77
CA ASP A 118 7.90 -6.86 11.06
C ASP A 118 7.71 -5.43 10.54
N TYR A 119 7.66 -4.48 11.46
CA TYR A 119 7.84 -3.08 11.16
C TYR A 119 9.34 -2.83 11.23
N MET A 120 9.95 -2.39 10.14
CA MET A 120 11.28 -1.83 10.23
C MET A 120 11.22 -0.34 9.92
N THR A 121 11.87 0.44 10.78
CA THR A 121 12.17 1.83 10.52
C THR A 121 13.10 1.85 9.31
N ILE A 122 12.55 2.18 8.13
CA ILE A 122 13.40 2.46 6.98
C ILE A 122 14.24 3.68 7.37
N PRO A 123 15.59 3.59 7.31
CA PRO A 123 16.44 4.72 7.69
C PRO A 123 16.02 5.98 6.94
N ASN A 124 15.99 7.12 7.63
CA ASN A 124 15.48 8.37 7.07
C ASN A 124 16.25 8.78 5.81
N GLU A 125 17.54 8.48 5.77
CA GLU A 125 18.43 8.68 4.63
C GLU A 125 17.97 7.89 3.39
N TRP A 126 17.56 6.62 3.55
CA TRP A 126 17.07 5.79 2.43
C TRP A 126 15.72 6.32 1.95
N ARG A 127 14.87 6.77 2.88
CA ARG A 127 13.59 7.41 2.56
C ARG A 127 13.79 8.72 1.79
N ALA A 128 14.75 9.55 2.20
CA ALA A 128 15.05 10.81 1.53
C ALA A 128 15.62 10.60 0.12
N LEU A 129 16.55 9.64 -0.04
CA LEU A 129 17.10 9.26 -1.34
C LEU A 129 16.01 8.73 -2.28
N ALA A 130 15.23 7.75 -1.81
CA ALA A 130 14.19 7.13 -2.63
C ALA A 130 13.07 8.13 -3.01
N LYS A 131 12.69 9.06 -2.12
CA LYS A 131 11.74 10.14 -2.46
C LYS A 131 12.32 11.12 -3.48
N THR A 132 13.62 11.38 -3.44
CA THR A 132 14.29 12.25 -4.42
C THR A 132 14.33 11.58 -5.79
N GLU A 133 14.64 10.28 -5.84
CA GLU A 133 14.64 9.48 -7.06
C GLU A 133 13.22 9.33 -7.65
N ALA A 134 12.23 9.01 -6.81
CA ALA A 134 10.84 8.86 -7.23
C ALA A 134 10.29 10.13 -7.90
N LYS A 135 10.60 11.32 -7.35
CA LYS A 135 10.19 12.60 -7.95
C LYS A 135 10.73 12.83 -9.36
N ASN A 136 11.90 12.29 -9.68
CA ASN A 136 12.49 12.40 -11.02
C ASN A 136 11.85 11.41 -12.00
N ASP A 137 11.36 10.27 -11.51
CA ASP A 137 10.77 9.18 -12.28
C ASP A 137 9.26 9.33 -12.56
N ILE A 138 8.51 10.02 -11.68
CA ILE A 138 7.04 10.14 -11.79
C ILE A 138 6.61 10.90 -13.06
N MET A 139 7.54 11.58 -13.73
CA MET A 139 7.29 12.23 -15.01
C MET A 139 7.01 11.24 -16.17
N ASP A 140 7.32 9.94 -16.02
CA ASP A 140 7.19 8.93 -17.08
C ASP A 140 6.04 7.91 -16.88
N ALA A 141 5.38 7.88 -15.72
CA ALA A 141 4.28 6.95 -15.44
C ALA A 141 2.91 7.57 -15.78
N ALA A 142 2.44 7.33 -17.01
CA ALA A 142 1.13 7.80 -17.47
C ALA A 142 -0.04 7.14 -16.69
N GLY A 143 -0.62 7.87 -15.73
CA GLY A 143 -1.93 7.58 -15.12
C GLY A 143 -1.93 7.49 -13.58
N ALA A 144 -2.96 8.06 -12.96
CA ALA A 144 -3.10 8.09 -11.50
C ALA A 144 -3.39 6.69 -10.93
N VAL A 145 -2.48 6.13 -10.13
CA VAL A 145 -2.59 4.77 -9.57
C VAL A 145 -3.81 4.64 -8.66
N THR A 146 -4.18 5.71 -7.96
CA THR A 146 -5.42 5.73 -7.15
C THR A 146 -6.66 5.55 -8.01
N SER A 147 -6.67 6.06 -9.24
CA SER A 147 -7.81 5.96 -10.16
C SER A 147 -7.96 4.55 -10.73
N TRP A 148 -6.84 3.89 -11.05
CA TRP A 148 -6.84 2.48 -11.47
C TRP A 148 -7.35 1.56 -10.36
N LEU A 149 -6.93 1.79 -9.13
CA LEU A 149 -7.37 1.01 -7.98
C LEU A 149 -8.79 1.36 -7.52
N ALA A 150 -9.34 2.50 -7.91
CA ALA A 150 -10.70 2.91 -7.57
C ALA A 150 -11.76 2.36 -8.54
N ASN A 151 -11.36 1.83 -9.70
CA ASN A 151 -12.30 1.33 -10.68
C ASN A 151 -12.94 0.01 -10.20
N LYS A 152 -14.20 0.11 -9.76
CA LYS A 152 -14.99 -1.01 -9.23
C LYS A 152 -15.27 -2.10 -10.26
N ASP A 153 -15.33 -1.76 -11.55
CA ASP A 153 -15.58 -2.74 -12.64
C ASP A 153 -14.40 -3.70 -12.85
N LEU A 154 -13.22 -3.36 -12.31
CA LEU A 154 -12.07 -4.23 -12.30
C LEU A 154 -11.98 -5.07 -11.02
N MET A 155 -12.80 -4.78 -10.00
CA MET A 155 -12.83 -5.47 -8.70
C MET A 155 -13.88 -6.60 -8.61
N THR A 156 -14.76 -6.72 -9.61
CA THR A 156 -15.77 -7.79 -9.76
C THR A 156 -15.20 -9.11 -10.24
#